data_AF-A0A0D0EZN5-F1
#
_entry.id   AF-A0A0D0EZN5-F1
#
_cell.length_a   1.000
_cell.length_b   1.000
_cell.length_c   1.000
_cell.angle_alpha   90.00
_cell.angle_beta   90.00
_cell.angle_gamma   90.00
#
_symmetry.space_group_name_H-M   'P 1'
#
loop_
_entity.id
_entity.type
_entity.pdbx_description
1 polymer ?
#
loop_
_entity_poly.entity_id
_entity_poly.type
_entity_poly.pdbx_seq_one_letter_code
_entity_poly.pdbx_strand_id
1 'polypeptide(L)'
;MFNTTLKAQEKKDTLFFKYDNKYIKTFAEMPNHFYLEDSSGGSHGTFFFGKGDVKSNLNPKSILSLKKYVRSSVFYDKTKKLNDEKIADFFSNYFVFFVKTIDKKVEYIQVKSSFEIE
;
A
#
# COMPACT_ATOMS: atom_id res chain seq x y z
N MET A 1 13.01 -35.53 20.90
CA MET A 1 13.68 -34.55 20.03
C MET A 1 12.61 -33.62 19.47
N PHE A 2 12.67 -32.33 19.76
CA PHE A 2 11.74 -31.34 19.19
C PHE A 2 12.45 -30.62 18.05
N ASN A 3 12.08 -30.91 16.81
CA ASN A 3 12.56 -30.17 15.65
C ASN A 3 11.69 -28.92 15.46
N THR A 4 12.12 -27.79 16.03
CA THR A 4 11.56 -26.49 15.70
C THR A 4 12.15 -26.01 14.38
N THR A 5 11.40 -26.20 13.29
CA THR A 5 11.65 -25.50 12.02
C THR A 5 11.42 -24.00 12.26
N LEU A 6 12.50 -23.26 12.52
CA LEU A 6 12.50 -21.81 12.42
C LEU A 6 12.19 -21.46 10.95
N LYS A 7 10.93 -21.12 10.65
CA LYS A 7 10.65 -20.34 9.44
C LYS A 7 11.37 -19.02 9.63
N ALA A 8 12.44 -18.79 8.87
CA ALA A 8 13.04 -17.47 8.76
C ALA A 8 11.92 -16.49 8.38
N GLN A 9 11.60 -15.55 9.27
CA GLN A 9 10.66 -14.48 8.92
C GLN A 9 11.28 -13.69 7.80
N GLU A 10 10.60 -13.60 6.64
CA GLU A 10 11.02 -12.76 5.54
C GLU A 10 11.29 -11.35 6.07
N LYS A 11 12.54 -10.90 5.99
CA LYS A 11 12.95 -9.59 6.49
C LYS A 11 12.57 -8.55 5.44
N LYS A 12 11.31 -8.14 5.45
CA LYS A 12 10.80 -7.03 4.61
C LYS A 12 10.97 -5.71 5.34
N ASP A 13 11.40 -4.69 4.62
CA ASP A 13 11.41 -3.32 5.14
C ASP A 13 9.98 -2.80 5.30
N THR A 14 9.81 -1.85 6.22
CA THR A 14 8.49 -1.25 6.50
C THR A 14 8.42 0.17 5.96
N LEU A 15 7.40 0.44 5.15
CA LEU A 15 7.08 1.74 4.60
C LEU A 15 5.81 2.29 5.26
N PHE A 16 5.89 3.53 5.72
CA PHE A 16 4.77 4.24 6.33
C PHE A 16 4.38 5.41 5.44
N PHE A 17 3.12 5.45 5.01
CA PHE A 17 2.58 6.51 4.19
C PHE A 17 1.44 7.21 4.91
N LYS A 18 1.41 8.55 4.87
CA LYS A 18 0.25 9.30 5.34
C LYS A 18 -0.97 8.93 4.49
N TYR A 19 -2.09 8.58 5.14
CA TYR A 19 -3.36 8.37 4.46
C TYR A 19 -3.85 9.68 3.84
N ASP A 20 -4.02 9.70 2.53
CA ASP A 20 -4.47 10.85 1.76
C ASP A 20 -5.74 10.48 0.99
N ASN A 21 -6.89 10.96 1.47
CA ASN A 21 -8.19 10.66 0.88
C ASN A 21 -8.42 11.30 -0.50
N LYS A 22 -7.57 12.24 -0.93
CA LYS A 22 -7.61 12.79 -2.29
C LYS A 22 -6.90 11.88 -3.28
N TYR A 23 -5.90 11.14 -2.82
CA TYR A 23 -5.09 10.27 -3.65
C TYR A 23 -5.51 8.80 -3.58
N ILE A 24 -5.99 8.37 -2.42
CA ILE A 24 -6.46 7.01 -2.15
C ILE A 24 -7.98 7.01 -2.25
N LYS A 25 -8.51 6.28 -3.23
CA LYS A 25 -9.94 6.11 -3.49
C LYS A 25 -10.41 4.78 -2.90
N THR A 26 -11.58 4.82 -2.28
CA THR A 26 -12.28 3.64 -1.75
C THR A 26 -13.71 3.67 -2.26
N PHE A 27 -14.24 2.52 -2.64
CA PHE A 27 -15.63 2.38 -3.09
C PHE A 27 -16.48 1.77 -1.99
N ALA A 28 -17.75 2.19 -1.86
CA ALA A 28 -18.66 1.67 -0.84
C ALA A 28 -18.91 0.16 -0.99
N GLU A 29 -18.88 -0.34 -2.22
CA GLU A 29 -19.04 -1.76 -2.57
C GLU A 29 -17.79 -2.59 -2.21
N MET A 30 -16.61 -1.95 -2.20
CA MET A 30 -15.33 -2.59 -1.91
C MET A 30 -14.55 -1.78 -0.84
N PRO A 31 -15.05 -1.72 0.41
CA PRO A 31 -14.48 -0.85 1.45
C PRO A 31 -13.09 -1.27 1.92
N ASN A 32 -12.66 -2.48 1.55
CA ASN A 32 -11.34 -3.02 1.86
C ASN A 32 -10.31 -2.79 0.74
N HIS A 33 -10.71 -2.17 -0.37
CA HIS A 33 -9.81 -1.90 -1.50
C HIS A 33 -9.48 -0.41 -1.56
N PHE A 34 -8.18 -0.10 -1.60
CA PHE A 34 -7.63 1.24 -1.68
C PHE A 34 -6.97 1.43 -3.05
N TYR A 35 -7.66 2.12 -3.96
CA TYR A 35 -7.18 2.42 -5.31
C TYR A 35 -6.41 3.72 -5.35
N LEU A 36 -5.44 3.83 -6.26
CA LEU A 36 -4.71 5.08 -6.47
C LEU A 36 -5.35 5.92 -7.57
N GLU A 37 -5.38 7.24 -7.38
CA GLU A 37 -5.83 8.21 -8.40
C GLU A 37 -5.11 8.03 -9.75
N ASP A 38 -3.83 7.63 -9.73
CA ASP A 38 -2.96 7.50 -10.90
C ASP A 38 -3.06 6.12 -11.62
N SER A 39 -3.84 5.17 -11.09
CA SER A 39 -3.97 3.81 -11.64
C SER A 39 -4.64 3.82 -13.04
N SER A 40 -4.29 2.84 -13.89
CA SER A 40 -4.70 2.82 -15.31
C SER A 40 -6.19 2.52 -15.54
N GLY A 41 -6.87 1.87 -14.60
CA GLY A 41 -8.34 1.74 -14.57
C GLY A 41 -8.90 0.60 -15.44
N GLY A 42 -8.76 -0.64 -14.96
CA GLY A 42 -9.51 -1.83 -15.39
C GLY A 42 -9.00 -2.48 -16.67
N SER A 43 -8.89 -1.71 -17.76
CA SER A 43 -8.69 -2.24 -19.11
C SER A 43 -7.45 -3.12 -19.33
N HIS A 44 -6.43 -3.02 -18.48
CA HIS A 44 -5.19 -3.81 -18.55
C HIS A 44 -4.81 -4.38 -17.17
N GLY A 45 -5.80 -4.43 -16.27
CA GLY A 45 -5.63 -4.69 -14.84
C GLY A 45 -5.37 -3.43 -14.00
N THR A 46 -5.69 -3.53 -12.71
CA THR A 46 -5.70 -2.40 -11.78
C THR A 46 -4.93 -2.73 -10.52
N PHE A 47 -4.03 -1.81 -10.13
CA PHE A 47 -3.37 -1.88 -8.83
C PHE A 47 -4.29 -1.37 -7.73
N PHE A 48 -4.30 -2.09 -6.62
CA PHE A 48 -4.89 -1.61 -5.38
C PHE A 48 -4.14 -2.14 -4.17
N PHE A 49 -4.38 -1.46 -3.05
CA PHE A 49 -3.96 -1.94 -1.74
C PHE A 49 -5.16 -2.61 -1.05
N GLY A 50 -5.02 -3.88 -0.71
CA GLY A 50 -5.97 -4.60 0.15
C GLY A 50 -5.76 -4.23 1.61
N LYS A 51 -6.84 -3.87 2.30
CA LYS A 51 -6.84 -3.59 3.74
C LYS A 51 -6.50 -4.85 4.54
N GLY A 52 -5.49 -4.76 5.40
CA GLY A 52 -5.15 -5.77 6.39
C GLY A 52 -5.44 -5.28 7.81
N ASP A 53 -4.59 -5.73 8.74
CA ASP A 53 -4.74 -5.44 10.17
C ASP A 53 -4.54 -3.96 10.47
N VAL A 54 -5.31 -3.45 11.43
CA VAL A 54 -5.11 -2.12 12.01
C VAL A 54 -4.31 -2.27 13.29
N LYS A 55 -3.19 -1.54 13.38
CA LYS A 55 -2.30 -1.54 14.54
C LYS A 55 -2.30 -0.17 15.20
N SER A 56 -2.00 -0.17 16.50
CA SER A 56 -1.75 1.01 17.31
C SER A 56 -0.32 0.99 17.84
N ASN A 57 0.13 2.13 18.38
CA ASN A 57 1.40 2.26 19.11
C ASN A 57 2.68 1.92 18.30
N LEU A 58 2.64 2.08 16.97
CA LEU A 58 3.86 2.09 16.16
C LEU A 58 4.58 3.43 16.28
N ASN A 59 5.91 3.43 16.17
CA ASN A 59 6.75 4.62 16.21
C ASN A 59 7.64 4.69 14.94
N PRO A 60 7.07 5.00 13.77
CA PRO A 60 7.83 5.03 12.52
C PRO A 60 8.86 6.15 12.53
N LYS A 61 10.07 5.88 12.02
CA LYS A 61 11.12 6.90 11.87
C LYS A 61 10.74 8.01 10.89
N SER A 62 9.95 7.68 9.88
CA SER A 62 9.51 8.60 8.84
C SER A 62 8.15 8.21 8.30
N ILE A 63 7.30 9.21 8.04
CA ILE A 63 6.01 9.03 7.37
C ILE A 63 6.08 9.77 6.03
N LEU A 64 5.93 9.03 4.94
CA LEU A 64 6.09 9.53 3.57
C LEU A 64 4.75 9.93 2.96
N SER A 65 4.77 10.71 1.88
CA SER A 65 3.59 10.96 1.04
C SER A 65 3.55 9.91 -0.07
N LEU A 66 2.50 9.08 -0.08
CA LEU A 66 2.34 8.04 -1.10
C LEU A 66 2.33 8.64 -2.51
N LYS A 67 1.57 9.72 -2.72
CA LYS A 67 1.50 10.44 -4.00
C LYS A 67 2.87 10.88 -4.49
N LYS A 68 3.69 11.50 -3.62
CA LYS A 68 5.05 11.92 -4.00
C LYS A 68 5.95 10.72 -4.28
N TYR A 69 5.84 9.67 -3.47
CA TYR A 69 6.64 8.46 -3.62
C TYR A 69 6.34 7.76 -4.96
N VAL A 70 5.07 7.49 -5.25
CA VAL A 70 4.63 6.88 -6.51
C VAL A 70 5.05 7.73 -7.70
N ARG A 71 4.79 9.04 -7.69
CA ARG A 71 5.10 9.93 -8.81
C ARG A 71 6.59 10.24 -9.01
N SER A 72 7.44 9.93 -8.04
CA SER A 72 8.89 10.01 -8.17
C SER A 72 9.53 8.66 -8.51
N SER A 73 8.75 7.57 -8.49
CA SER A 73 9.22 6.25 -8.85
C SER A 73 9.32 6.08 -10.37
N VAL A 74 10.11 5.09 -10.78
CA VAL A 74 10.21 4.66 -12.19
C VAL A 74 8.92 4.05 -12.74
N PHE A 75 7.93 3.79 -11.89
CA PHE A 75 6.65 3.19 -12.29
C PHE A 75 5.64 4.22 -12.79
N TYR A 76 5.88 5.52 -12.56
CA TYR A 76 4.97 6.58 -12.96
C TYR A 76 5.51 7.34 -14.17
N ASP A 77 4.77 7.30 -15.28
CA ASP A 77 5.01 8.14 -16.44
C ASP A 77 3.93 9.23 -16.51
N LYS A 78 4.34 10.50 -16.53
CA LYS A 78 3.43 11.65 -16.65
C LYS A 78 2.57 11.60 -17.92
N THR A 79 3.02 10.88 -18.95
CA THR A 79 2.35 10.74 -20.24
C THR A 79 1.56 9.44 -20.39
N LYS A 80 1.96 8.36 -19.69
CA LYS A 80 1.41 7.00 -19.85
C LYS A 80 0.73 6.42 -18.61
N LYS A 81 0.55 7.20 -17.54
CA LYS A 81 -0.03 6.78 -16.25
C LYS A 81 0.84 5.76 -15.51
N LEU A 82 0.36 5.28 -14.36
CA LEU A 82 1.04 4.33 -13.50
C LEU A 82 1.13 2.94 -14.14
N ASN A 83 2.30 2.29 -14.05
CA ASN A 83 2.43 0.87 -14.35
C ASN A 83 1.97 0.05 -13.13
N ASP A 84 0.70 -0.37 -13.17
CA ASP A 84 0.01 -1.03 -12.07
C ASP A 84 0.64 -2.37 -11.65
N GLU A 85 1.01 -3.21 -12.61
CA GLU A 85 1.66 -4.51 -12.35
C GLU A 85 3.01 -4.31 -11.62
N LYS A 86 3.90 -3.48 -12.18
CA LYS A 86 5.23 -3.27 -11.60
C LYS A 86 5.19 -2.63 -10.22
N ILE A 87 4.25 -1.73 -9.97
CA ILE A 87 4.14 -1.12 -8.65
C ILE A 87 3.53 -2.09 -7.62
N ALA A 88 2.64 -2.99 -8.06
CA ALA A 88 2.13 -4.08 -7.22
C ALA A 88 3.26 -5.00 -6.76
N ASP A 89 4.09 -5.44 -7.71
CA ASP A 89 5.27 -6.27 -7.49
C ASP A 89 6.25 -5.57 -6.56
N PHE A 90 6.54 -4.28 -6.81
CA PHE A 90 7.42 -3.49 -5.96
C PHE A 90 6.94 -3.48 -4.50
N PHE A 91 5.68 -3.11 -4.26
CA PHE A 91 5.15 -3.02 -2.91
C PHE A 91 4.98 -4.38 -2.22
N SER A 92 4.93 -5.48 -2.97
CA SER A 92 4.83 -6.84 -2.40
C SER A 92 6.05 -7.22 -1.55
N ASN A 93 7.18 -6.54 -1.80
CA ASN A 93 8.44 -6.71 -1.08
C ASN A 93 8.53 -5.91 0.22
N TYR A 94 7.50 -5.13 0.58
CA TYR A 94 7.49 -4.27 1.77
C TYR A 94 6.30 -4.57 2.69
N PHE A 95 6.47 -4.29 3.99
CA PHE A 95 5.34 -4.06 4.87
C PHE A 95 4.87 -2.62 4.72
N VAL A 96 3.69 -2.43 4.13
CA VAL A 96 3.16 -1.08 3.89
C VAL A 96 2.10 -0.76 4.93
N PHE A 97 2.19 0.43 5.52
CA PHE A 97 1.19 0.98 6.44
C PHE A 97 0.67 2.32 5.95
N PHE A 98 -0.64 2.47 5.94
CA PHE A 98 -1.29 3.78 5.88
C PHE A 98 -1.49 4.33 7.29
N VAL A 99 -0.97 5.53 7.52
CA VAL A 99 -1.05 6.25 8.78
C VAL A 99 -2.20 7.23 8.72
N LYS A 100 -3.24 6.96 9.50
CA LYS A 100 -4.47 7.76 9.56
C LYS A 100 -4.62 8.37 10.95
N THR A 101 -4.92 9.67 11.01
CA THR A 101 -5.25 10.34 12.28
C THR A 101 -6.76 10.52 12.37
N ILE A 102 -7.38 9.96 13.40
CA ILE A 102 -8.82 10.06 13.69
C ILE A 102 -8.95 10.51 15.14
N ASP A 103 -9.62 11.64 15.38
CA ASP A 103 -9.88 12.17 16.74
C ASP A 103 -8.65 12.18 17.65
N LYS A 104 -7.52 12.68 17.13
CA LYS A 104 -6.20 12.75 17.79
C LYS A 104 -5.54 11.38 18.07
N LYS A 105 -6.15 10.27 17.67
CA LYS A 105 -5.54 8.93 17.68
C LYS A 105 -4.91 8.62 16.33
N VAL A 106 -3.76 7.96 16.35
CA VAL A 106 -3.06 7.52 15.14
C VAL A 106 -3.29 6.02 14.95
N GLU A 107 -3.85 5.66 13.81
CA GLU A 107 -4.06 4.29 13.37
C GLU A 107 -3.10 3.95 12.25
N TYR A 108 -2.56 2.74 12.31
CA TYR A 108 -1.65 2.19 11.30
C TYR A 108 -2.36 1.04 10.59
N ILE A 109 -2.92 1.32 9.42
CA ILE A 109 -3.62 0.33 8.61
C ILE A 109 -2.57 -0.39 7.77
N GLN A 110 -2.28 -1.65 8.10
CA GLN A 110 -1.44 -2.48 7.26
C GLN A 110 -2.17 -2.73 5.94
N VAL A 111 -1.47 -2.60 4.82
CA VAL A 111 -2.01 -2.87 3.50
C VAL A 111 -1.10 -3.80 2.72
N LYS A 112 -1.70 -4.58 1.81
CA LYS A 112 -1.00 -5.47 0.90
C LYS A 112 -1.23 -5.01 -0.53
N SER A 113 -0.18 -4.99 -1.35
CA SER A 113 -0.34 -4.73 -2.78
C SER A 113 -1.04 -5.91 -3.45
N SER A 114 -1.94 -5.58 -4.38
CA SER A 114 -2.64 -6.51 -5.24
C SER A 114 -2.77 -5.91 -6.64
N PHE A 115 -2.86 -6.80 -7.62
CA PHE A 115 -3.13 -6.48 -9.01
C PHE A 115 -4.18 -7.47 -9.51
N GLU A 116 -5.25 -6.96 -10.10
CA GLU A 116 -6.34 -7.77 -10.66
C GLU A 116 -6.60 -7.37 -12.10
N ILE A 117 -6.80 -8.37 -12.95
CA ILE A 117 -7.25 -8.21 -14.34
C ILE A 117 -8.76 -8.46 -14.35
N GLU A 118 -9.54 -7.48 -14.81
CA GLU A 118 -10.98 -7.62 -15.04
C GLU A 118 -11.27 -8.25 -16.41
#